data_AF-A0A743R8G1-F1
#
_entry.id   AF-A0A743R8G1-F1
#
_cell.length_a   1.000
_cell.length_b   1.000
_cell.length_c   1.000
_cell.angle_alpha   90.00
_cell.angle_beta   90.00
_cell.angle_gamma   90.00
#
_symmetry.space_group_name_H-M   'P 1'
#
loop_
_entity.id
_entity.type
_entity.pdbx_description
1 polymer ?
#
loop_
_entity_poly.entity_id
_entity_poly.type
_entity_poly.pdbx_seq_one_letter_code
_entity_poly.pdbx_strand_id
1 'polypeptide(L)'
;HTSAYVLRRLKSVITSKYGRHKLANDGTRFGPGQAIVTPAVIRGELGSTYRQMEREGIVENFDLFQQHLIVERNANNSNRLDVLFPPDYVNQLRVFAVLNQFRLQYSEEAA
;
A
#
# COMPACT_ATOMS: atom_id res chain seq x y z
N HIS A 1 -3.26 8.74 -14.30
CA HIS A 1 -2.94 9.57 -13.11
C HIS A 1 -2.99 8.80 -11.77
N THR A 2 -2.97 7.45 -11.77
CA THR A 2 -3.07 6.62 -10.55
C THR A 2 -1.92 6.80 -9.57
N SER A 3 -0.67 6.79 -10.07
CA SER A 3 0.52 6.97 -9.24
C SER A 3 0.53 8.31 -8.47
N ALA A 4 0.20 9.40 -9.16
CA ALA A 4 0.09 10.72 -8.53
C ALA A 4 -1.00 10.77 -7.45
N TYR A 5 -2.14 10.12 -7.69
CA TYR A 5 -3.20 9.99 -6.68
C TYR A 5 -2.69 9.25 -5.43
N VAL A 6 -2.03 8.09 -5.61
CA VAL A 6 -1.52 7.27 -4.52
C VAL A 6 -0.49 8.06 -3.70
N LEU A 7 0.51 8.66 -4.35
CA LEU A 7 1.53 9.44 -3.65
C LEU A 7 0.95 10.63 -2.89
N ARG A 8 -0.07 11.31 -3.43
CA ARG A 8 -0.76 12.40 -2.74
C ARG A 8 -1.52 11.91 -1.52
N ARG A 9 -2.18 10.76 -1.61
CA ARG A 9 -2.88 10.14 -0.46
C ARG A 9 -1.91 9.80 0.65
N LEU A 10 -0.79 9.14 0.33
CA LEU A 10 0.24 8.80 1.31
C LEU A 10 0.80 10.06 2.00
N LYS A 11 1.16 11.09 1.21
CA LYS A 11 1.61 12.37 1.77
C LYS A 11 0.59 12.94 2.76
N SER A 12 -0.69 12.99 2.36
CA SER A 12 -1.77 13.53 3.19
C SER A 12 -1.87 12.79 4.53
N VAL A 13 -1.88 11.46 4.51
CA VAL A 13 -1.96 10.61 5.71
C VAL A 13 -0.78 10.87 6.64
N ILE A 14 0.44 10.86 6.10
CA ILE A 14 1.65 11.02 6.89
C ILE A 14 1.74 12.42 7.52
N THR A 15 1.52 13.48 6.73
CA THR A 15 1.67 14.85 7.23
C THR A 15 0.56 15.25 8.20
N SER A 16 -0.66 14.74 8.01
CA SER A 16 -1.79 15.04 8.90
C SER A 16 -1.67 14.36 10.25
N LYS A 17 -1.27 13.08 10.28
CA LYS A 17 -1.14 12.32 11.54
C LYS A 17 0.16 12.62 12.27
N TYR A 18 1.28 12.69 11.57
CA TYR A 18 2.62 12.69 12.18
C TYR A 18 3.38 14.01 12.09
N GLY A 19 2.77 15.08 11.56
CA GLY A 19 3.46 16.34 11.28
C GLY A 19 4.19 17.00 12.48
N ARG A 20 3.77 16.72 13.72
CA ARG A 20 4.43 17.20 14.95
C ARG A 20 5.07 16.10 15.82
N HIS A 21 5.27 14.90 15.27
CA HIS A 21 5.84 13.79 16.02
C HIS A 21 7.36 13.82 16.00
N LYS A 22 7.99 13.40 17.09
CA LYS A 22 9.44 13.17 17.15
C LYS A 22 9.76 11.88 16.41
N LEU A 23 10.79 11.88 15.57
CA LEU A 23 11.27 10.68 14.90
C LEU A 23 12.26 9.93 15.80
N ALA A 24 12.01 8.64 16.01
CA ALA A 24 12.87 7.78 16.82
C ALA A 24 13.07 6.39 16.20
N ASN A 25 14.04 5.64 16.73
CA ASN A 25 14.32 4.27 16.29
C ASN A 25 13.30 3.29 16.89
N ASP A 26 13.02 2.21 16.16
CA ASP A 26 12.22 1.10 16.69
C ASP A 26 12.85 0.49 17.95
N GLY A 27 12.03 0.02 18.88
CA GLY A 27 12.48 -0.59 20.14
C GLY A 27 12.96 0.40 21.21
N THR A 28 13.04 1.70 20.90
CA THR A 28 13.35 2.72 21.90
C THR A 28 12.22 2.81 22.95
N ARG A 29 12.59 2.89 24.23
CA ARG A 29 11.63 3.01 25.33
C ARG A 29 11.28 4.48 25.57
N PHE A 30 10.00 4.81 25.55
CA PHE A 30 9.52 6.18 25.77
C PHE A 30 8.53 6.24 26.93
N GLY A 31 8.54 7.36 27.66
CA GLY A 31 7.51 7.66 28.65
C GLY A 31 6.14 7.86 27.99
N PRO A 32 5.04 7.60 28.70
CA PRO A 32 3.69 7.78 28.18
C PRO A 32 3.42 9.23 27.75
N GLY A 33 2.56 9.41 26.75
CA GLY A 33 2.11 10.73 26.28
C GLY A 33 3.05 11.45 25.31
N GLN A 34 4.20 10.86 24.96
CA GLN A 34 5.10 11.44 23.95
C GLN A 34 4.60 11.14 22.54
N ALA A 35 4.37 12.19 21.73
CA ALA A 35 4.08 12.07 20.30
C ALA A 35 5.34 11.65 19.54
N ILE A 36 5.50 10.35 19.33
CA ILE A 36 6.69 9.75 18.70
C ILE A 36 6.27 8.85 17.55
N VAL A 37 7.06 8.89 16.50
CA VAL A 37 6.91 8.04 15.32
C VAL A 37 8.21 7.29 15.06
N THR A 38 8.10 6.04 14.63
CA THR A 38 9.23 5.16 14.32
C THR A 38 9.05 4.53 12.94
N PRO A 39 10.11 3.97 12.33
CA PRO A 39 9.98 3.30 11.04
C PRO A 39 8.91 2.21 11.03
N ALA A 40 8.80 1.37 12.07
CA ALA A 40 7.76 0.35 12.16
C ALA A 40 6.33 0.93 12.20
N VAL A 41 6.14 2.06 12.89
CA VAL A 41 4.82 2.75 12.92
C VAL A 41 4.45 3.25 11.52
N ILE A 42 5.38 3.90 10.82
CA ILE A 42 5.13 4.38 9.45
C ILE A 42 4.90 3.20 8.49
N ARG A 43 5.66 2.12 8.61
CA ARG A 43 5.46 0.91 7.80
C ARG A 43 4.04 0.35 8.00
N GLY A 44 3.55 0.31 9.24
CA GLY A 44 2.18 -0.09 9.56
C GLY A 44 1.12 0.84 8.97
N GLU A 45 1.32 2.17 9.05
CA GLU A 45 0.38 3.14 8.49
C GLU A 45 0.32 3.07 6.96
N LEU A 46 1.48 2.97 6.29
CA LEU A 46 1.56 2.80 4.84
C LEU A 46 0.86 1.49 4.42
N GLY A 47 1.05 0.41 5.17
CA GLY A 47 0.34 -0.85 4.95
C GLY A 47 -1.18 -0.72 5.11
N SER A 48 -1.65 -0.09 6.19
CA SER A 48 -3.08 0.15 6.41
C SER A 48 -3.69 0.98 5.27
N THR A 49 -3.00 2.04 4.85
CA THR A 49 -3.43 2.88 3.73
C THR A 49 -3.47 2.09 2.41
N TYR A 50 -2.49 1.20 2.18
CA TYR A 50 -2.47 0.32 1.02
C TYR A 50 -3.68 -0.62 1.01
N ARG A 51 -4.01 -1.27 2.13
CA ARG A 51 -5.22 -2.12 2.22
C ARG A 51 -6.52 -1.37 1.93
N GLN A 52 -6.60 -0.09 2.33
CA GLN A 52 -7.76 0.74 1.98
C GLN A 52 -7.83 0.96 0.46
N MET A 53 -6.71 1.34 -0.16
CA MET A 53 -6.63 1.51 -1.61
C MET A 53 -6.88 0.20 -2.39
N GLU A 54 -6.52 -0.95 -1.81
CA GLU A 54 -6.80 -2.27 -2.37
C GLU A 54 -8.30 -2.55 -2.41
N ARG A 55 -9.02 -2.27 -1.32
CA ARG A 55 -10.50 -2.36 -1.29
C ARG A 55 -11.19 -1.40 -2.25
N GLU A 56 -10.54 -0.28 -2.56
CA GLU A 56 -11.02 0.71 -3.54
C GLU A 56 -10.67 0.31 -4.99
N GLY A 57 -9.95 -0.79 -5.20
CA GLY A 57 -9.55 -1.26 -6.54
C GLY A 57 -8.47 -0.40 -7.20
N ILE A 58 -7.63 0.27 -6.41
CA ILE A 58 -6.56 1.15 -6.91
C ILE A 58 -5.23 0.40 -7.00
N VAL A 59 -4.98 -0.49 -6.05
CA VAL A 59 -3.77 -1.32 -5.92
C VAL A 59 -4.15 -2.77 -5.65
N GLU A 60 -3.21 -3.70 -5.84
CA GLU A 60 -3.40 -5.13 -5.57
C GLU A 60 -2.18 -5.74 -4.86
N ASN A 61 -2.26 -7.03 -4.51
CA ASN A 61 -1.16 -7.81 -3.96
C ASN A 61 -0.54 -7.27 -2.65
N PHE A 62 -1.37 -6.96 -1.65
CA PHE A 62 -0.90 -6.42 -0.36
C PHE A 62 0.25 -7.19 0.30
N ASP A 63 0.18 -8.53 0.32
CA ASP A 63 1.19 -9.33 1.02
C ASP A 63 2.58 -9.23 0.36
N LEU A 64 2.64 -9.15 -0.97
CA LEU A 64 3.88 -8.90 -1.71
C LEU A 64 4.36 -7.46 -1.49
N PHE A 65 3.44 -6.50 -1.54
CA PHE A 65 3.75 -5.10 -1.23
C PHE A 65 4.41 -4.97 0.16
N GLN A 66 3.89 -5.66 1.19
CA GLN A 66 4.49 -5.64 2.53
C GLN A 66 5.91 -6.20 2.56
N GLN A 67 6.19 -7.26 1.81
CA GLN A 67 7.52 -7.87 1.74
C GLN A 67 8.56 -6.92 1.13
N HIS A 68 8.15 -6.14 0.12
CA HIS A 68 9.04 -5.22 -0.60
C HIS A 68 9.05 -3.78 -0.07
N LEU A 69 8.10 -3.42 0.81
CA LEU A 69 8.05 -2.12 1.45
C LEU A 69 9.22 -1.95 2.43
N ILE A 70 10.10 -0.99 2.14
CA ILE A 70 11.20 -0.58 3.02
C ILE A 70 10.89 0.78 3.61
N VAL A 71 10.99 0.86 4.93
CA VAL A 71 10.90 2.11 5.69
C VAL A 71 12.04 2.12 6.69
N GLU A 72 12.94 3.08 6.56
CA GLU A 72 14.15 3.14 7.39
C GLU A 72 14.51 4.58 7.76
N ARG A 73 15.20 4.73 8.88
CA ARG A 73 15.75 6.02 9.29
C ARG A 73 17.09 6.23 8.59
N ASN A 74 17.30 7.40 8.01
CA ASN A 74 18.51 7.67 7.25
C ASN A 74 19.76 7.57 8.14
N ALA A 75 20.78 6.85 7.67
CA ALA A 75 22.01 6.60 8.42
C ALA A 75 22.83 7.87 8.72
N ASN A 76 22.78 8.87 7.82
CA ASN A 76 23.56 10.11 7.92
C ASN A 76 22.73 11.29 8.44
N ASN A 77 21.41 11.15 8.51
CA ASN A 77 20.51 12.18 8.98
C ASN A 77 19.41 11.56 9.86
N SER A 78 19.58 11.68 11.17
CA SER A 78 18.64 11.17 12.16
C SER A 78 17.25 11.84 12.10
N ASN A 79 17.10 12.97 11.42
CA ASN A 79 15.79 13.64 11.28
C ASN A 79 15.07 13.26 9.98
N ARG A 80 15.61 12.30 9.20
CA ARG A 80 15.05 11.87 7.92
C ARG A 80 14.62 10.40 7.97
N LEU A 81 13.44 10.14 7.43
CA LEU A 81 12.92 8.80 7.16
C LEU A 81 12.88 8.60 5.64
N ASP A 82 13.45 7.49 5.18
CA ASP A 82 13.46 7.07 3.79
C ASP A 82 12.49 5.91 3.57
N VAL A 83 11.81 5.93 2.41
CA VAL A 83 10.78 4.95 2.06
C VAL A 83 10.97 4.49 0.62
N LEU A 84 11.16 3.19 0.42
CA LEU A 84 10.94 2.54 -0.87
C LEU A 84 9.51 2.03 -0.89
N PHE A 85 8.68 2.61 -1.75
CA PHE A 85 7.27 2.25 -1.89
C PHE A 85 7.04 1.62 -3.27
N PRO A 86 6.94 0.28 -3.38
CA PRO A 86 6.75 -0.43 -4.64
C PRO A 86 5.28 -0.89 -4.81
N PRO A 87 4.35 -0.02 -5.21
CA PRO A 87 2.95 -0.40 -5.35
C PRO A 87 2.73 -1.26 -6.59
N ASP A 88 1.80 -2.20 -6.47
CA ASP A 88 1.21 -2.89 -7.61
C ASP A 88 -0.14 -2.24 -7.93
N TYR A 89 -0.26 -1.59 -9.08
CA TYR A 89 -1.47 -0.86 -9.46
C TYR A 89 -2.43 -1.77 -10.21
N VAL A 90 -3.72 -1.65 -9.92
CA VAL A 90 -4.74 -2.36 -10.68
C VAL A 90 -4.69 -1.92 -12.15
N ASN A 91 -4.68 -2.93 -13.02
CA ASN A 91 -4.53 -2.78 -14.45
C ASN A 91 -5.84 -2.36 -15.14
N GLN A 92 -5.73 -1.76 -16.33
CA GLN A 92 -6.87 -1.54 -17.21
C GLN A 92 -7.13 -2.79 -18.05
N LEU A 93 -8.41 -3.15 -18.23
CA LEU A 93 -8.80 -4.15 -19.22
C LEU A 93 -8.58 -3.57 -20.63
N ARG A 94 -7.41 -3.83 -21.23
CA ARG A 94 -7.06 -3.35 -22.57
C ARG A 94 -7.39 -4.32 -23.67
N VAL A 95 -7.29 -5.62 -23.39
CA VAL A 95 -7.52 -6.69 -24.35
C VAL A 95 -8.55 -7.63 -23.75
N PHE A 96 -9.65 -7.83 -24.48
CA PHE A 96 -10.68 -8.80 -24.15
C PHE A 96 -10.73 -9.82 -25.29
N ALA A 97 -10.34 -11.06 -25.00
CA ALA A 97 -10.31 -12.15 -25.97
C ALA A 97 -11.41 -13.16 -25.63
N VAL A 98 -12.26 -13.47 -26.62
CA VAL A 98 -13.37 -14.42 -26.46
C VAL A 98 -13.37 -15.42 -27.60
N LEU A 99 -13.50 -16.71 -27.25
CA LEU A 99 -13.83 -17.77 -28.20
C LEU A 99 -15.30 -18.15 -28.02
N ASN A 100 -16.15 -17.78 -28.97
CA ASN A 100 -17.54 -18.18 -28.95
C ASN A 100 -17.72 -19.53 -29.67
N GLN A 101 -18.24 -20.53 -28.96
CA GLN A 101 -18.66 -21.81 -29.53
C GLN A 101 -20.14 -22.04 -29.24
N PHE A 102 -21.00 -21.90 -30.25
CA PHE A 102 -22.43 -22.14 -30.07
C PHE A 102 -22.79 -23.63 -30.20
N ARG A 103 -23.87 -24.02 -29.53
CA ARG A 103 -24.57 -25.30 -29.68
C ARG A 103 -26.06 -25.01 -29.82
N LEU A 104 -26.76 -25.81 -30.61
CA LEU A 104 -28.22 -25.73 -30.71
C LEU A 104 -28.89 -26.36 -29.49
N GLN A 105 -28.34 -27.46 -28.96
CA GLN A 105 -28.73 -28.14 -27.71
C GLN A 105 -27.49 -28.82 -27.09
N TYR A 106 -27.46 -28.98 -25.77
CA TYR A 106 -26.43 -29.75 -25.07
C TYR A 106 -26.84 -31.22 -25.02
N SER A 107 -25.93 -32.13 -25.38
CA SER A 107 -26.20 -33.58 -25.40
C SER A 107 -26.52 -34.18 -24.02
N GLU A 108 -26.17 -33.47 -22.94
CA GLU A 108 -26.42 -33.85 -21.55
C GLU A 108 -27.86 -33.56 -21.07
N GLU A 109 -28.65 -32.83 -21.86
CA GLU A 109 -30.06 -32.53 -21.57
C GLU A 109 -31.01 -33.69 -21.95
N ALA A 110 -30.49 -34.73 -22.60
CA ALA A 110 -31.27 -35.88 -23.08
C ALA A 110 -31.28 -37.10 -22.12
N ALA A 111 -30.93 -36.91 -20.84
CA ALA A 111 -30.95 -37.96 -19.80
C ALA A 111 -32.13 -37.80 -18.84
#